data_AF-A0A368T9D3-F1
#
_entry.id   AF-A0A368T9D3-F1
#
_cell.length_a   1.000
_cell.length_b   1.000
_cell.length_c   1.000
_cell.angle_alpha   90.00
_cell.angle_beta   90.00
_cell.angle_gamma   90.00
#
_symmetry.space_group_name_H-M   'P 1'
#
loop_
_entity.id
_entity.type
_entity.pdbx_description
1 polymer ?
#
loop_
_entity_poly.entity_id
_entity_poly.type
_entity_poly.pdbx_seq_one_letter_code
_entity_poly.pdbx_strand_id
1 'polypeptide(L)'
;MNSFWTRALVTGAFTAVLGTPVGGAFAASALAADDLSPQTRADLDQSMRGEALANASYRLYAEQARQEGLPAVADLFERTADVELGEHFKEEADLAGLVGTTRDNLSAAIAGEHYEAETMYPTFAERAEAAGDTEAATRFAHNAKDEADHARAFEEARNQLP
;
A
#
# COMPACT_ATOMS: atom_id res chain seq x y z
N MET A 1 -13.70 39.05 31.26
CA MET A 1 -14.11 39.18 32.67
C MET A 1 -13.13 38.40 33.52
N ASN A 2 -12.49 39.08 34.47
CA ASN A 2 -11.44 38.58 35.36
C ASN A 2 -12.02 37.71 36.49
N SER A 3 -11.29 36.69 36.95
CA SER A 3 -10.77 36.57 38.33
C SER A 3 -10.21 35.15 38.55
N PHE A 4 -8.91 34.98 38.80
CA PHE A 4 -8.17 35.26 40.05
C PHE A 4 -8.58 34.35 41.21
N TRP A 5 -7.75 33.32 41.46
CA TRP A 5 -7.44 32.86 42.81
C TRP A 5 -5.95 32.60 42.96
N THR A 6 -5.47 32.91 44.16
CA THR A 6 -4.12 33.29 44.53
C THR A 6 -3.33 32.12 45.16
N ARG A 7 -2.04 32.07 44.83
CA ARG A 7 -0.85 31.49 45.50
C ARG A 7 -1.01 30.57 46.73
N ALA A 8 -0.23 29.50 46.72
CA ALA A 8 0.60 29.10 47.85
C ALA A 8 1.98 28.62 47.37
N LEU A 9 3.02 29.29 47.83
CA LEU A 9 4.42 28.85 47.78
C LEU A 9 4.65 27.92 48.97
N VAL A 10 5.14 26.70 48.71
CA VAL A 10 5.78 25.87 49.74
C VAL A 10 7.18 25.50 49.25
N THR A 11 8.14 26.05 49.97
CA THR A 11 9.56 25.71 49.96
C THR A 11 9.74 24.39 50.71
N GLY A 12 10.51 23.43 50.17
CA GLY A 12 10.92 22.28 50.96
C GLY A 12 11.55 21.11 50.20
N ALA A 13 12.88 21.03 50.34
CA ALA A 13 13.73 19.84 50.33
C ALA A 13 13.86 18.99 49.03
N PHE A 14 15.03 19.15 48.41
CA PHE A 14 15.67 18.13 47.56
C PHE A 14 15.99 16.88 48.39
N THR A 15 15.41 15.75 48.02
CA THR A 15 15.98 14.42 48.28
C THR A 15 16.12 13.71 46.95
N ALA A 16 17.38 13.55 46.50
CA ALA A 16 17.72 12.75 45.34
C ALA A 16 17.45 11.27 45.66
N VAL A 17 16.47 10.68 44.98
CA VAL A 17 16.32 9.23 44.88
C VAL A 17 16.76 8.85 43.47
N LEU A 18 17.93 8.22 43.38
CA LEU A 18 18.38 7.53 42.18
C LEU A 18 17.53 6.27 42.02
N GLY A 19 16.73 6.19 40.96
CA GLY A 19 15.87 5.04 40.69
C GLY A 19 15.40 4.96 39.24
N THR A 20 16.15 4.20 38.45
CA THR A 20 15.83 3.51 37.18
C THR A 20 15.27 4.30 35.98
N PRO A 21 15.83 4.11 34.76
CA PRO A 21 15.21 4.64 33.55
C PRO A 21 14.06 3.72 33.16
N VAL A 22 12.82 4.14 33.38
CA VAL A 22 11.71 3.56 32.62
C VAL A 22 11.64 4.37 31.34
N GLY A 23 12.39 3.90 30.34
CA GLY A 23 12.18 4.31 28.96
C GLY A 23 10.74 4.03 28.60
N GLY A 24 9.93 5.09 28.49
CA GLY A 24 8.65 5.01 27.81
C GLY A 24 8.95 4.75 26.35
N ALA A 25 9.02 3.46 25.98
CA ALA A 25 8.77 3.07 24.62
C ALA A 25 7.39 3.61 24.28
N PHE A 26 7.30 4.49 23.29
CA PHE A 26 6.06 4.67 22.57
C PHE A 26 5.74 3.30 21.98
N ALA A 27 4.90 2.53 22.67
CA ALA A 27 4.25 1.39 22.08
C ALA A 27 3.43 1.98 20.94
N ALA A 28 3.94 1.87 19.71
CA ALA A 28 3.08 1.90 18.55
C ALA A 28 2.01 0.84 18.85
N SER A 29 0.80 1.31 19.12
CA SER A 29 -0.36 0.46 19.21
C SER A 29 -0.58 -0.09 17.80
N ALA A 30 0.16 -1.15 17.47
CA ALA A 30 -0.22 -2.07 16.44
C ALA A 30 -1.52 -2.70 16.96
N LEU A 31 -2.64 -2.03 16.70
CA LEU A 31 -3.92 -2.71 16.61
C LEU A 31 -3.64 -3.83 15.61
N ALA A 32 -3.69 -5.07 16.07
CA ALA A 32 -3.58 -6.20 15.16
C ALA A 32 -4.66 -5.99 14.10
N ALA A 33 -4.33 -6.19 12.81
CA ALA A 33 -5.26 -5.99 11.71
C ALA A 33 -6.63 -6.67 11.98
N ASP A 34 -6.67 -7.72 12.79
CA ASP A 34 -7.86 -8.44 13.26
C ASP A 34 -8.92 -7.59 13.99
N ASP A 35 -8.58 -6.42 14.54
CA ASP A 35 -9.54 -5.56 15.27
C ASP A 35 -10.26 -4.52 14.38
N LEU A 36 -9.91 -4.43 13.09
CA LEU A 36 -10.54 -3.46 12.18
C LEU A 36 -11.99 -3.84 11.85
N SER A 37 -12.85 -2.82 11.83
CA SER A 37 -14.23 -3.00 11.35
C SER A 37 -14.25 -3.41 9.87
N PRO A 38 -15.27 -4.14 9.39
CA PRO A 38 -15.39 -4.49 7.98
C PRO A 38 -15.35 -3.27 7.06
N GLN A 39 -15.96 -2.15 7.47
CA GLN A 39 -15.92 -0.92 6.70
C GLN A 39 -14.51 -0.36 6.61
N THR A 40 -13.78 -0.30 7.73
CA THR A 40 -12.39 0.19 7.74
C THR A 40 -11.47 -0.64 6.85
N ARG A 41 -11.66 -1.97 6.79
CA ARG A 41 -10.90 -2.83 5.85
C ARG A 41 -11.23 -2.52 4.40
N ALA A 42 -12.51 -2.29 4.08
CA ALA A 42 -12.92 -1.92 2.74
C ALA A 42 -12.37 -0.54 2.33
N ASP A 43 -12.37 0.41 3.27
CA ASP A 43 -11.80 1.75 3.05
C ASP A 43 -10.29 1.66 2.79
N LEU A 44 -9.56 0.83 3.54
CA LEU A 44 -8.12 0.59 3.32
C LEU A 44 -7.83 -0.11 1.99
N ASP A 45 -8.60 -1.12 1.58
CA ASP A 45 -8.45 -1.73 0.26
C ASP A 45 -8.69 -0.70 -0.86
N GLN A 46 -9.73 0.14 -0.70
CA GLN A 46 -10.04 1.18 -1.66
C GLN A 46 -8.95 2.26 -1.72
N SER A 47 -8.42 2.72 -0.58
CA SER A 47 -7.36 3.74 -0.54
C SER A 47 -6.06 3.21 -1.13
N MET A 48 -5.63 2.00 -0.76
CA MET A 48 -4.42 1.36 -1.31
C MET A 48 -4.50 1.20 -2.83
N ARG A 49 -5.66 0.82 -3.39
CA ARG A 49 -5.86 0.79 -4.85
C ARG A 49 -5.70 2.18 -5.48
N GLY A 50 -6.20 3.21 -4.80
CA GLY A 50 -6.06 4.61 -5.20
C GLY A 50 -4.59 5.06 -5.22
N GLU A 51 -3.85 4.79 -4.15
CA GLU A 51 -2.44 5.16 -4.02
C GLU A 51 -1.56 4.43 -5.04
N ALA A 52 -1.81 3.14 -5.28
CA ALA A 52 -1.11 2.37 -6.31
C ALA A 52 -1.37 2.91 -7.72
N LEU A 53 -2.63 3.26 -8.03
CA LEU A 53 -3.00 3.88 -9.31
C LEU A 53 -2.38 5.27 -9.47
N ALA A 54 -2.35 6.07 -8.40
CA ALA A 54 -1.74 7.40 -8.40
C ALA A 54 -0.24 7.32 -8.67
N ASN A 55 0.48 6.42 -7.97
CA ASN A 55 1.90 6.15 -8.23
C ASN A 55 2.16 5.82 -9.70
N ALA A 56 1.48 4.81 -10.25
CA ALA A 56 1.67 4.39 -11.64
C ALA A 56 1.35 5.52 -12.63
N SER A 57 0.26 6.26 -12.40
CA SER A 57 -0.16 7.37 -13.25
C SER A 57 0.86 8.50 -13.24
N TYR A 58 1.33 8.92 -12.07
CA TYR A 58 2.27 10.03 -11.93
C TYR A 58 3.63 9.72 -12.55
N ARG A 59 4.08 8.45 -12.54
CA ARG A 59 5.27 8.04 -13.29
C ARG A 59 5.11 8.26 -14.80
N LEU A 60 3.98 7.82 -15.37
CA LEU A 60 3.70 8.03 -16.79
C LEU A 60 3.56 9.53 -17.13
N TYR A 61 2.97 10.33 -16.24
CA TYR A 61 2.88 11.78 -16.42
C TYR A 61 4.26 12.44 -16.37
N ALA A 62 5.17 11.96 -15.52
CA ALA A 62 6.54 12.45 -15.48
C ALA A 62 7.29 12.16 -16.79
N GLU A 63 7.10 10.98 -17.37
CA GLU A 63 7.67 10.63 -18.68
C GLU A 63 7.17 11.58 -19.77
N GLN A 64 5.86 11.84 -19.81
CA GLN A 64 5.28 12.80 -20.75
C GLN A 64 5.83 14.22 -20.54
N ALA A 65 5.90 14.70 -19.30
CA ALA A 65 6.44 16.02 -18.98
C ALA A 65 7.91 16.16 -19.41
N ARG A 66 8.71 15.09 -19.35
CA ARG A 66 10.07 15.09 -19.90
C ARG A 66 10.10 15.21 -21.41
N GLN A 67 9.23 14.50 -22.11
CA GLN A 67 9.12 14.59 -23.57
C GLN A 67 8.73 16.00 -24.03
N GLU A 68 7.96 16.72 -23.21
CA GLU A 68 7.55 18.11 -23.45
C GLU A 68 8.60 19.16 -23.05
N GLY A 69 9.73 18.74 -22.46
CA GLY A 69 10.78 19.66 -22.02
C GLY A 69 10.44 20.40 -20.72
N LEU A 70 9.63 19.79 -19.84
CA LEU A 70 9.19 20.33 -18.56
C LEU A 70 9.82 19.56 -17.37
N PRO A 71 11.16 19.62 -17.17
CA PRO A 71 11.85 18.79 -16.19
C PRO A 71 11.37 19.03 -14.76
N ALA A 72 11.08 20.29 -14.37
CA ALA A 72 10.60 20.60 -13.03
C ALA A 72 9.21 19.98 -12.73
N VAL A 73 8.36 19.84 -13.74
CA VAL A 73 7.04 19.19 -13.62
C VAL A 73 7.20 17.68 -13.57
N ALA A 74 8.10 17.12 -14.38
CA ALA A 74 8.44 15.71 -14.29
C ALA A 74 8.96 15.34 -12.90
N ASP A 75 9.91 16.10 -12.36
CA ASP A 75 10.46 15.85 -11.03
C ASP A 75 9.39 16.00 -9.93
N LEU A 76 8.40 16.88 -10.12
CA LEU A 76 7.26 17.01 -9.21
C LEU A 76 6.42 15.73 -9.23
N PHE A 77 6.01 15.25 -10.40
CA PHE A 77 5.25 14.02 -10.53
C PHE A 77 5.98 12.82 -9.94
N GLU A 78 7.30 12.69 -10.17
CA GLU A 78 8.08 11.59 -9.61
C GLU A 78 8.13 11.61 -8.10
N ARG A 79 8.41 12.78 -7.50
CA ARG A 79 8.43 12.90 -6.04
C ARG A 79 7.05 12.63 -5.43
N THR A 80 5.97 13.07 -6.09
CA THR A 80 4.63 12.74 -5.64
C THR A 80 4.38 11.23 -5.74
N ALA A 81 4.75 10.58 -6.85
CA ALA A 81 4.64 9.13 -6.99
C ALA A 81 5.43 8.37 -5.90
N ASP A 82 6.63 8.85 -5.54
CA ASP A 82 7.42 8.31 -4.44
C ASP A 82 6.67 8.38 -3.10
N VAL A 83 5.95 9.48 -2.82
CA VAL A 83 5.13 9.63 -1.62
C VAL A 83 3.94 8.66 -1.63
N GLU A 84 3.18 8.58 -2.74
CA GLU A 84 1.98 7.72 -2.79
C GLU A 84 2.32 6.25 -2.50
N LEU A 85 3.43 5.74 -3.05
CA LEU A 85 3.84 4.36 -2.83
C LEU A 85 4.66 4.16 -1.54
N GLY A 86 5.58 5.06 -1.26
CA GLY A 86 6.57 4.91 -0.19
C GLY A 86 6.07 5.31 1.19
N GLU A 87 5.06 6.18 1.24
CA GLU A 87 4.44 6.68 2.47
C GLU A 87 2.99 6.20 2.57
N HIS A 88 2.08 6.73 1.74
CA HIS A 88 0.63 6.49 1.91
C HIS A 88 0.25 5.00 1.76
N PHE A 89 0.53 4.39 0.60
CA PHE A 89 0.24 2.97 0.37
C PHE A 89 0.91 2.08 1.42
N LYS A 90 2.15 2.39 1.79
CA LYS A 90 2.92 1.60 2.74
C LYS A 90 2.29 1.63 4.13
N GLU A 91 1.96 2.81 4.64
CA GLU A 91 1.35 2.97 5.96
C GLU A 91 -0.05 2.32 6.01
N GLU A 92 -0.83 2.43 4.93
CA GLU A 92 -2.12 1.77 4.81
C GLU A 92 -2.00 0.24 4.72
N ALA A 93 -1.00 -0.27 4.00
CA ALA A 93 -0.69 -1.69 3.93
C ALA A 93 -0.29 -2.27 5.29
N ASP A 94 0.45 -1.51 6.10
CA ASP A 94 0.80 -1.86 7.48
C ASP A 94 -0.46 -1.95 8.36
N LEU A 95 -1.38 -0.97 8.24
CA LEU A 95 -2.67 -0.99 8.96
C LEU A 95 -3.56 -2.17 8.51
N ALA A 96 -3.58 -2.46 7.23
CA ALA A 96 -4.36 -3.56 6.65
C ALA A 96 -3.77 -4.94 6.97
N GLY A 97 -2.52 -5.02 7.42
CA GLY A 97 -1.80 -6.28 7.58
C GLY A 97 -1.55 -6.99 6.26
N LEU A 98 -1.33 -6.24 5.18
CA LEU A 98 -1.21 -6.76 3.81
C LEU A 98 0.01 -7.68 3.65
N VAL A 99 1.13 -7.33 4.28
CA VAL A 99 2.41 -8.04 4.12
C VAL A 99 2.59 -9.07 5.23
N GLY A 100 2.53 -10.36 4.85
CA GLY A 100 2.79 -11.51 5.72
C GLY A 100 4.19 -12.12 5.53
N THR A 101 4.33 -13.40 5.85
CA THR A 101 5.58 -14.12 5.58
C THR A 101 5.79 -14.29 4.07
N THR A 102 7.02 -14.52 3.62
CA THR A 102 7.29 -14.78 2.19
C THR A 102 6.45 -15.93 1.63
N ARG A 103 6.22 -16.98 2.44
CA ARG A 103 5.40 -18.13 2.03
C ARG A 103 3.93 -17.75 1.86
N ASP A 104 3.40 -16.91 2.75
CA ASP A 104 2.02 -16.44 2.69
C ASP A 104 1.83 -15.46 1.52
N ASN A 105 2.76 -14.52 1.35
CA ASN A 105 2.75 -13.54 0.26
C ASN A 105 2.80 -14.23 -1.11
N LEU A 106 3.68 -15.23 -1.28
CA LEU A 106 3.71 -16.04 -2.51
C LEU A 106 2.41 -16.79 -2.73
N SER A 107 1.79 -17.34 -1.67
CA SER A 107 0.52 -18.06 -1.80
C SER A 107 -0.63 -17.13 -2.19
N ALA A 108 -0.66 -15.91 -1.64
CA ALA A 108 -1.62 -14.88 -2.02
C ALA A 108 -1.40 -14.42 -3.47
N ALA A 109 -0.15 -14.16 -3.88
CA ALA A 109 0.20 -13.79 -5.24
C ALA A 109 -0.23 -14.88 -6.23
N ILE A 110 0.15 -16.14 -6.01
CA ILE A 110 -0.26 -17.28 -6.84
C ILE A 110 -1.79 -17.33 -7.01
N ALA A 111 -2.55 -17.17 -5.92
CA ALA A 111 -4.00 -17.17 -6.00
C ALA A 111 -4.57 -16.01 -6.82
N GLY A 112 -3.97 -14.81 -6.69
CA GLY A 112 -4.31 -13.65 -7.51
C GLY A 112 -4.03 -13.89 -8.99
N GLU A 113 -2.80 -14.28 -9.32
CA GLU A 113 -2.35 -14.54 -10.69
C GLU A 113 -3.21 -15.62 -11.37
N HIS A 114 -3.57 -16.71 -10.67
CA HIS A 114 -4.51 -17.71 -11.21
C HIS A 114 -5.88 -17.12 -11.50
N TYR A 115 -6.44 -16.33 -10.58
CA TYR A 115 -7.73 -15.69 -10.81
C TYR A 115 -7.68 -14.76 -12.02
N GLU A 116 -6.59 -13.99 -12.16
CA GLU A 116 -6.42 -13.07 -13.28
C GLU A 116 -6.29 -13.82 -14.61
N ALA A 117 -5.41 -14.83 -14.66
CA ALA A 117 -5.14 -15.65 -15.84
C ALA A 117 -6.35 -16.48 -16.30
N GLU A 118 -7.07 -17.09 -15.37
CA GLU A 118 -8.08 -18.11 -15.69
C GLU A 118 -9.50 -17.53 -15.73
N THR A 119 -9.75 -16.43 -15.02
CA THR A 119 -11.10 -15.88 -14.87
C THR A 119 -11.19 -14.43 -15.32
N MET A 120 -10.45 -13.51 -14.70
CA MET A 120 -10.67 -12.07 -14.88
C MET A 120 -10.34 -11.61 -16.30
N TYR A 121 -9.11 -11.82 -16.76
CA TYR A 121 -8.67 -11.34 -18.07
C TYR A 121 -9.37 -12.05 -19.24
N PRO A 122 -9.61 -13.38 -19.21
CA PRO A 122 -10.44 -14.02 -20.23
C PRO A 122 -11.84 -13.40 -20.31
N THR A 123 -12.49 -13.18 -19.16
CA THR A 123 -13.81 -12.53 -19.11
C THR A 123 -13.76 -11.10 -19.66
N PHE A 124 -12.70 -10.35 -19.40
CA PHE A 124 -12.55 -8.99 -19.93
C PHE A 124 -12.30 -8.99 -21.43
N ALA A 125 -11.50 -9.92 -21.93
CA ALA A 125 -11.25 -10.08 -23.36
C ALA A 125 -12.55 -10.40 -24.13
N GLU A 126 -13.35 -11.35 -23.63
CA GLU A 126 -14.65 -11.71 -24.23
C GLU A 126 -15.61 -10.51 -24.26
N ARG A 127 -15.69 -9.74 -23.17
CA ARG A 127 -16.54 -8.54 -23.09
C ARG A 127 -16.08 -7.46 -24.07
N ALA A 128 -14.77 -7.23 -24.17
CA ALA A 128 -14.19 -6.26 -25.09
C ALA A 128 -14.41 -6.68 -26.56
N GLU A 129 -14.26 -7.97 -26.88
CA GLU A 129 -14.53 -8.49 -28.22
C GLU A 129 -16.02 -8.33 -28.59
N ALA A 130 -16.93 -8.64 -27.67
CA ALA A 130 -18.36 -8.45 -27.86
C ALA A 130 -18.76 -6.97 -28.07
N ALA A 131 -18.00 -6.03 -27.49
CA ALA A 131 -18.18 -4.60 -27.70
C ALA A 131 -17.53 -4.06 -28.98
N GLY A 132 -16.68 -4.85 -29.65
CA GLY A 132 -15.91 -4.43 -30.82
C GLY A 132 -14.56 -3.77 -30.49
N ASP A 133 -14.16 -3.75 -29.22
CA ASP A 133 -12.90 -3.15 -28.71
C ASP A 133 -11.72 -4.13 -28.88
N THR A 134 -11.43 -4.48 -30.13
CA THR A 134 -10.48 -5.55 -30.50
C THR A 134 -9.06 -5.39 -29.95
N GLU A 135 -8.56 -4.16 -29.82
CA GLU A 135 -7.24 -3.90 -29.22
C GLU A 135 -7.23 -4.21 -27.72
N ALA A 136 -8.26 -3.79 -26.99
CA ALA A 136 -8.42 -4.08 -25.57
C ALA A 136 -8.60 -5.59 -25.34
N ALA A 137 -9.40 -6.25 -26.18
CA ALA A 137 -9.58 -7.70 -26.12
C ALA A 137 -8.24 -8.44 -26.29
N THR A 138 -7.45 -8.04 -27.27
CA THR A 138 -6.11 -8.59 -27.51
C THR A 138 -5.19 -8.35 -26.33
N ARG A 139 -5.20 -7.14 -25.76
CA ARG A 139 -4.39 -6.80 -24.60
C ARG A 139 -4.76 -7.65 -23.38
N PHE A 140 -6.04 -7.80 -23.07
CA PHE A 140 -6.47 -8.66 -21.96
C PHE A 140 -6.12 -10.12 -22.17
N ALA A 141 -6.28 -10.65 -23.40
CA ALA A 141 -5.87 -12.02 -23.70
C ALA A 141 -4.36 -12.24 -23.54
N HIS A 142 -3.54 -11.24 -23.86
CA HIS A 142 -2.09 -11.30 -23.59
C HIS A 142 -1.79 -11.23 -22.10
N ASN A 143 -2.40 -10.31 -21.35
CA ASN A 143 -2.22 -10.23 -19.91
C ASN A 143 -2.56 -11.59 -19.24
N ALA A 144 -3.65 -12.25 -19.64
CA ALA A 144 -4.01 -13.57 -19.10
C ALA A 144 -2.88 -14.61 -19.24
N LYS A 145 -2.11 -14.54 -20.34
CA LYS A 145 -0.96 -15.42 -20.55
C LYS A 145 0.23 -15.02 -19.67
N ASP A 146 0.49 -13.72 -19.55
CA ASP A 146 1.58 -13.21 -18.71
C ASP A 146 1.34 -13.59 -17.24
N GLU A 147 0.11 -13.42 -16.74
CA GLU A 147 -0.24 -13.79 -15.35
C GLU A 147 -0.13 -15.31 -15.11
N ALA A 148 -0.40 -16.14 -16.11
CA ALA A 148 -0.16 -17.59 -16.01
C ALA A 148 1.34 -17.92 -15.87
N ASP A 149 2.21 -17.18 -16.56
CA ASP A 149 3.66 -17.31 -16.45
C ASP A 149 4.15 -16.78 -15.08
N HIS A 150 3.57 -15.71 -14.54
CA HIS A 150 3.83 -15.20 -13.20
C HIS A 150 3.43 -16.20 -12.10
N ALA A 151 2.22 -16.77 -12.18
CA ALA A 151 1.74 -17.79 -11.25
C ALA A 151 2.75 -18.94 -11.14
N ARG A 152 3.19 -19.49 -12.28
CA ARG A 152 4.19 -20.57 -12.33
C ARG A 152 5.52 -20.15 -11.68
N ALA A 153 6.01 -18.94 -11.97
CA ALA A 153 7.25 -18.44 -11.38
C ALA A 153 7.16 -18.32 -9.85
N PHE A 154 6.04 -17.85 -9.31
CA PHE A 154 5.82 -17.79 -7.87
C PHE A 154 5.64 -19.17 -7.22
N GLU A 155 5.00 -20.12 -7.90
CA GLU A 155 4.92 -21.50 -7.44
C GLU A 155 6.31 -22.14 -7.33
N GLU A 156 7.15 -21.98 -8.35
CA GLU A 156 8.53 -22.45 -8.35
C GLU A 156 9.34 -21.83 -7.20
N ALA A 157 9.20 -20.52 -6.98
CA ALA A 157 9.85 -19.82 -5.86
C ALA A 157 9.37 -20.34 -4.50
N ARG A 158 8.06 -20.54 -4.33
CA ARG A 158 7.46 -21.04 -3.07
C ARG A 158 7.92 -22.47 -2.74
N ASN A 159 8.09 -23.31 -3.76
CA ASN A 159 8.53 -24.69 -3.62
C ASN A 159 10.03 -24.81 -3.24
N GLN A 160 10.81 -23.75 -3.46
CA GLN A 160 12.22 -23.67 -3.07
C GLN A 160 12.43 -23.08 -1.67
N LEU A 161 11.38 -22.55 -1.03
CA LEU A 161 11.48 -22.06 0.34
C LEU A 161 11.80 -23.21 1.31
N PRO A 162 12.65 -22.97 2.32
CA PRO A 162 13.04 -23.97 3.31
C PRO A 162 11.87 -24.46 4.19
#